data_AF-N6UUU1-F1
#
_entry.id   AF-N6UUU1-F1
#
_cell.length_a   1.000
_cell.length_b   1.000
_cell.length_c   1.000
_cell.angle_alpha   90.00
_cell.angle_beta   90.00
_cell.angle_gamma   90.00
#
_symmetry.space_group_name_H-M   'P 1'
#
loop_
_entity.id
_entity.type
_entity.pdbx_description
1 polymer ?
#
loop_
_entity_poly.entity_id
_entity_poly.type
_entity_poly.pdbx_seq_one_letter_code
_entity_poly.pdbx_strand_id
1 'polypeptide(L)'
;MENPFKKIPTILMPDELMEKALRRGEKVANEMRQKPLPSLIKSKMVEEHKVRTIGSVVADNLQKVIDKAPAVRKLPKFYQEMVEILVGIDEFKKSLGAFKWASDLVKKLTNEYAKKIRRSRTPQQAAKFRKEFVGRVKSILKQIHPEMAFIAVAREKLKDLPTFKDLPTIAIAGYPNVGKSTILKALTGADVEINNYPFTTKGINVGYMDNIQMLDTPGLLDRPLYERNDIELQAILALNYLADIILFVIDASEYCGYSLDEQISLLKEISELFKLPIILAINKIDLIDKERLNKIRDMLKNYEVIEISADKGINLDKLKEILKKRAIESYKSKLRC
;
A
#
# COMPACT_ATOMS: atom_id res chain seq x y z
N MET A 1 7.07 2.10 9.66
CA MET A 1 7.09 0.67 9.23
C MET A 1 7.19 0.62 7.72
N GLU A 2 8.11 -0.15 7.14
CA GLU A 2 8.18 -0.30 5.67
C GLU A 2 6.85 -0.81 5.08
N ASN A 3 6.46 -0.31 3.90
CA ASN A 3 5.27 -0.78 3.18
C ASN A 3 5.26 -2.33 3.10
N PRO A 4 4.19 -3.00 3.61
CA PRO A 4 4.15 -4.46 3.75
C PRO A 4 4.11 -5.21 2.42
N PHE A 5 3.75 -4.55 1.31
CA PHE A 5 3.62 -5.16 -0.01
C PHE A 5 4.90 -5.08 -0.85
N LYS A 6 5.87 -4.24 -0.48
CA LYS A 6 7.16 -4.11 -1.19
C LYS A 6 7.95 -5.41 -1.28
N LYS A 7 7.70 -6.34 -0.35
CA LYS A 7 8.39 -7.63 -0.28
C LYS A 7 7.91 -8.64 -1.32
N ILE A 8 6.72 -8.43 -1.91
CA ILE A 8 6.18 -9.31 -2.95
C ILE A 8 7.10 -9.23 -4.19
N PRO A 9 7.64 -10.37 -4.67
CA PRO A 9 8.51 -10.37 -5.84
C PRO A 9 7.73 -10.08 -7.12
N THR A 10 8.44 -9.69 -8.18
CA THR A 10 7.86 -9.63 -9.53
C THR A 10 7.30 -10.99 -9.93
N ILE A 11 6.10 -10.98 -10.50
CA ILE A 11 5.40 -12.19 -10.94
C ILE A 11 5.86 -12.53 -12.37
N LEU A 12 6.47 -13.69 -12.53
CA LEU A 12 6.83 -14.22 -13.86
C LEU A 12 5.58 -14.84 -14.48
N MET A 13 5.22 -14.45 -15.71
CA MET A 13 4.08 -15.02 -16.43
C MET A 13 4.31 -16.49 -16.79
N PRO A 14 3.26 -17.26 -17.16
CA PRO A 14 3.36 -18.70 -17.40
C PRO A 14 4.52 -19.13 -18.31
N ASP A 15 4.68 -18.46 -19.47
CA ASP A 15 5.71 -18.81 -20.44
C ASP A 15 7.12 -18.44 -19.93
N GLU A 16 7.28 -17.26 -19.31
CA GLU A 16 8.55 -16.81 -18.72
C GLU A 16 9.02 -17.74 -17.59
N LEU A 17 8.09 -18.12 -16.70
CA LEU A 17 8.37 -19.04 -15.60
C LEU A 17 8.74 -20.43 -16.11
N MET A 18 8.03 -20.91 -17.13
CA MET A 18 8.32 -22.19 -17.75
C MET A 18 9.67 -22.19 -18.47
N GLU A 19 9.99 -21.13 -19.22
CA GLU A 19 11.28 -20.97 -19.90
C GLU A 19 12.43 -20.96 -18.90
N LYS A 20 12.30 -20.18 -17.82
CA LYS A 20 13.26 -20.14 -16.70
C LYS A 20 13.49 -21.54 -16.12
N ALA A 21 12.42 -22.31 -15.91
CA ALA A 21 12.49 -23.66 -15.38
C ALA A 21 13.17 -24.64 -16.35
N LEU A 22 12.82 -24.59 -17.65
CA LEU A 22 13.44 -25.43 -18.69
C LEU A 22 14.93 -25.15 -18.84
N ARG A 23 15.32 -23.87 -18.89
CA ARG A 23 16.72 -23.45 -18.99
C ARG A 23 17.53 -23.95 -17.80
N ARG A 24 16.99 -23.84 -16.58
CA ARG A 24 17.66 -24.35 -15.37
C ARG A 24 17.77 -25.88 -15.40
N GLY A 25 16.73 -26.57 -15.86
CA GLY A 25 16.74 -28.03 -16.03
C GLY A 25 17.79 -28.51 -17.04
N GLU A 26 17.96 -27.83 -18.18
CA GLU A 26 18.98 -28.20 -19.17
C GLU A 26 20.40 -27.98 -18.65
N LYS A 27 20.64 -26.88 -17.93
CA LYS A 27 21.95 -26.60 -17.32
C LYS A 27 22.40 -27.74 -16.38
N VAL A 28 21.53 -28.14 -15.45
CA VAL A 28 21.83 -29.22 -14.49
C VAL A 28 21.98 -30.58 -15.20
N ALA A 29 21.22 -30.80 -16.27
CA ALA A 29 21.34 -32.02 -17.06
C ALA A 29 22.70 -32.16 -17.76
N ASN A 30 23.27 -31.06 -18.26
CA ASN A 30 24.59 -31.08 -18.92
C ASN A 30 25.71 -31.52 -17.97
N GLU A 31 25.68 -31.08 -16.72
CA GLU A 31 26.63 -31.52 -15.68
C GLU A 31 26.52 -33.03 -15.43
N MET A 32 25.30 -33.57 -15.41
CA MET A 32 25.06 -35.00 -15.20
C MET A 32 25.47 -35.88 -16.40
N ARG A 33 25.44 -35.33 -17.62
CA ARG A 33 25.89 -36.04 -18.84
C ARG A 33 27.40 -36.29 -18.84
N GLN A 34 28.18 -35.69 -17.95
CA GLN A 34 29.63 -35.93 -17.87
C GLN A 34 29.99 -37.13 -16.97
N LYS A 35 29.04 -37.69 -16.22
CA LYS A 35 29.30 -38.81 -15.29
C LYS A 35 29.52 -40.16 -16.04
N PRO A 36 30.47 -41.02 -15.58
CA PRO A 36 30.74 -42.33 -16.17
C PRO A 36 29.72 -43.35 -15.64
N LEU A 37 28.55 -43.43 -16.28
CA LEU A 37 27.45 -44.34 -15.90
C LEU A 37 26.94 -45.09 -17.14
N PRO A 38 26.40 -46.32 -16.98
CA PRO A 38 25.76 -47.06 -18.06
C PRO A 38 24.68 -46.21 -18.76
N SER A 39 24.62 -46.29 -20.09
CA SER A 39 23.79 -45.40 -20.94
C SER A 39 22.33 -45.29 -20.48
N LEU A 40 21.70 -46.42 -20.13
CA LEU A 40 20.31 -46.45 -19.65
C LEU A 40 20.13 -45.75 -18.30
N ILE A 41 21.02 -46.02 -17.35
CA ILE A 41 20.99 -45.44 -16.00
C ILE A 41 21.22 -43.93 -16.09
N LYS A 42 22.21 -43.53 -16.89
CA LYS A 42 22.55 -42.14 -17.17
C LYS A 42 21.37 -41.38 -17.78
N SER A 43 20.72 -41.95 -18.79
CA SER A 43 19.54 -41.33 -19.43
C SER A 43 18.39 -41.14 -18.43
N LYS A 44 18.04 -42.16 -17.65
CA LYS A 44 16.99 -42.04 -16.61
C LYS A 44 17.33 -40.99 -15.57
N MET A 45 18.57 -40.97 -15.10
CA MET A 45 19.04 -40.02 -14.10
C MET A 45 18.96 -38.58 -14.62
N VAL A 46 19.35 -38.34 -15.87
CA VAL A 46 19.25 -37.02 -16.52
C VAL A 46 17.80 -36.55 -16.60
N GLU A 47 16.89 -37.41 -17.07
CA GLU A 47 15.47 -37.06 -17.21
C GLU A 47 14.80 -36.85 -15.84
N GLU A 48 15.14 -37.66 -14.83
CA GLU A 48 14.67 -37.48 -13.45
C GLU A 48 15.12 -36.13 -12.88
N HIS A 49 16.40 -35.77 -13.06
CA HIS A 49 16.93 -34.49 -12.59
C HIS A 49 16.25 -33.32 -13.29
N LYS A 50 16.01 -33.39 -14.61
CA LYS A 50 15.26 -32.36 -15.33
C LYS A 50 13.88 -32.13 -14.71
N VAL A 51 13.11 -33.21 -14.49
CA VAL A 51 11.79 -33.12 -13.87
C VAL A 51 11.86 -32.49 -12.48
N ARG A 52 12.78 -32.93 -11.63
CA ARG A 52 12.96 -32.37 -10.28
C ARG A 52 13.33 -30.90 -10.29
N THR A 53 14.28 -30.51 -11.13
CA THR A 53 14.72 -29.12 -11.26
C THR A 53 13.62 -28.23 -11.80
N ILE A 54 12.92 -28.64 -12.87
CA ILE A 54 11.79 -27.87 -13.42
C ILE A 54 10.69 -27.70 -12.37
N GLY A 55 10.31 -28.80 -11.71
CA GLY A 55 9.28 -28.80 -10.68
C GLY A 55 9.60 -27.89 -9.50
N SER A 56 10.83 -27.96 -8.97
CA SER A 56 11.29 -27.07 -7.89
C SER A 56 11.31 -25.62 -8.35
N VAL A 57 11.88 -25.29 -9.51
CA VAL A 57 11.90 -23.90 -9.99
C VAL A 57 10.48 -23.31 -10.08
N VAL A 58 9.54 -24.03 -10.67
CA VAL A 58 8.16 -23.55 -10.78
C VAL A 58 7.51 -23.43 -9.39
N ALA A 59 7.51 -24.50 -8.61
CA ALA A 59 6.82 -24.53 -7.32
C ALA A 59 7.40 -23.52 -6.32
N ASP A 60 8.71 -23.33 -6.30
CA ASP A 60 9.39 -22.43 -5.37
C ASP A 60 9.20 -20.96 -5.79
N ASN A 61 9.14 -20.64 -7.10
CA ASN A 61 8.78 -19.27 -7.52
C ASN A 61 7.35 -18.93 -7.12
N LEU A 62 6.39 -19.85 -7.32
CA LEU A 62 5.00 -19.64 -6.88
C LEU A 62 4.89 -19.53 -5.35
N GLN A 63 5.58 -20.40 -4.61
CA GLN A 63 5.57 -20.37 -3.14
C GLN A 63 6.18 -19.08 -2.59
N LYS A 64 7.26 -18.58 -3.21
CA LYS A 64 7.91 -17.33 -2.80
C LYS A 64 6.96 -16.12 -2.85
N VAL A 65 6.02 -16.08 -3.80
CA VAL A 65 5.00 -15.01 -3.86
C VAL A 65 4.12 -15.05 -2.62
N ILE A 66 3.67 -16.24 -2.22
CA ILE A 66 2.81 -16.46 -1.05
C ILE A 66 3.56 -16.11 0.23
N ASP A 67 4.80 -16.58 0.38
CA ASP A 67 5.62 -16.38 1.58
C ASP A 67 5.96 -14.91 1.82
N LYS A 68 5.99 -14.11 0.75
CA LYS A 68 6.29 -12.68 0.81
C LYS A 68 5.05 -11.79 0.82
N ALA A 69 3.88 -12.33 0.52
CA ALA A 69 2.63 -11.60 0.63
C ALA A 69 2.23 -11.46 2.11
N PRO A 70 1.88 -10.24 2.57
CA PRO A 70 1.45 -10.05 3.94
C PRO A 70 0.06 -10.66 4.18
N ALA A 71 -0.17 -11.12 5.41
CA ALA A 71 -1.50 -11.52 5.85
C ALA A 71 -2.37 -10.27 6.04
N VAL A 72 -3.14 -9.88 5.01
CA VAL A 72 -3.89 -8.61 4.96
C VAL A 72 -4.72 -8.36 6.23
N ARG A 73 -5.46 -9.35 6.73
CA ARG A 73 -6.29 -9.21 7.95
C ARG A 73 -5.50 -8.92 9.23
N LYS A 74 -4.19 -9.11 9.24
CA LYS A 74 -3.29 -8.82 10.35
C LYS A 74 -2.57 -7.47 10.20
N LEU A 75 -2.77 -6.78 9.07
CA LEU A 75 -2.19 -5.45 8.86
C LEU A 75 -2.97 -4.39 9.63
N PRO A 76 -2.36 -3.21 9.88
CA PRO A 76 -3.11 -2.04 10.34
C PRO A 76 -4.34 -1.76 9.47
N LYS A 77 -5.43 -1.28 10.08
CA LYS A 77 -6.73 -1.05 9.39
C LYS A 77 -6.60 -0.21 8.13
N PHE A 78 -5.77 0.84 8.16
CA PHE A 78 -5.43 1.62 6.98
C PHE A 78 -5.04 0.75 5.77
N TYR A 79 -4.09 -0.17 5.94
CA TYR A 79 -3.67 -1.04 4.84
C TYR A 79 -4.73 -2.05 4.43
N GLN A 80 -5.62 -2.47 5.35
CA GLN A 80 -6.74 -3.33 5.01
C GLN A 80 -7.71 -2.61 4.06
N GLU A 81 -8.10 -1.38 4.40
CA GLU A 81 -8.96 -0.55 3.55
C GLU A 81 -8.30 -0.27 2.20
N MET A 82 -7.01 0.08 2.19
CA MET A 82 -6.29 0.34 0.94
C MET A 82 -6.28 -0.89 0.01
N VAL A 83 -6.13 -2.11 0.56
CA VAL A 83 -6.23 -3.32 -0.25
C VAL A 83 -7.64 -3.52 -0.77
N GLU A 84 -8.66 -3.33 0.07
CA GLU A 84 -10.05 -3.48 -0.35
C GLU A 84 -10.40 -2.54 -1.50
N ILE A 85 -10.04 -1.26 -1.38
CA ILE A 85 -10.33 -0.21 -2.36
C ILE A 85 -9.57 -0.45 -3.68
N LEU A 86 -8.28 -0.82 -3.61
CA LEU A 86 -7.43 -0.87 -4.80
C LEU A 86 -7.55 -2.17 -5.61
N VAL A 87 -7.78 -3.28 -4.91
CA VAL A 87 -7.69 -4.64 -5.49
C VAL A 87 -8.70 -5.65 -4.94
N GLY A 88 -9.44 -5.33 -3.86
CA GLY A 88 -10.32 -6.26 -3.17
C GLY A 88 -9.57 -7.31 -2.34
N ILE A 89 -9.87 -7.41 -1.04
CA ILE A 89 -9.20 -8.34 -0.12
C ILE A 89 -9.46 -9.80 -0.51
N ASP A 90 -10.70 -10.13 -0.87
CA ASP A 90 -11.11 -11.49 -1.18
C ASP A 90 -10.53 -11.98 -2.52
N GLU A 91 -10.49 -11.11 -3.53
CA GLU A 91 -9.86 -11.41 -4.82
C GLU A 91 -8.35 -11.59 -4.67
N PHE A 92 -7.69 -10.73 -3.87
CA PHE A 92 -6.28 -10.86 -3.54
C PHE A 92 -5.96 -12.20 -2.88
N LYS A 93 -6.75 -12.60 -1.89
CA LYS A 93 -6.56 -13.89 -1.20
C LYS A 93 -6.88 -15.09 -2.08
N LYS A 94 -7.96 -15.05 -2.85
CA LYS A 94 -8.33 -16.11 -3.79
C LYS A 94 -7.19 -16.35 -4.78
N SER A 95 -6.63 -15.27 -5.32
CA SER A 95 -5.51 -15.33 -6.26
C SER A 95 -4.26 -15.93 -5.62
N LEU A 96 -3.88 -15.53 -4.40
CA LEU A 96 -2.79 -16.18 -3.67
C LEU A 96 -3.07 -17.66 -3.36
N GLY A 97 -4.33 -18.03 -3.14
CA GLY A 97 -4.77 -19.42 -3.00
C GLY A 97 -4.52 -20.25 -4.26
N ALA A 98 -4.73 -19.68 -5.44
CA ALA A 98 -4.44 -20.35 -6.71
C ALA A 98 -2.93 -20.62 -6.89
N PHE A 99 -2.07 -19.67 -6.50
CA PHE A 99 -0.62 -19.88 -6.45
C PHE A 99 -0.25 -21.03 -5.52
N LYS A 100 -0.89 -21.11 -4.34
CA LYS A 100 -0.64 -22.18 -3.36
C LYS A 100 -0.99 -23.54 -3.92
N TRP A 101 -2.20 -23.66 -4.47
CA TRP A 101 -2.69 -24.86 -5.12
C TRP A 101 -1.74 -25.32 -6.24
N ALA A 102 -1.35 -24.41 -7.13
CA ALA A 102 -0.47 -24.73 -8.25
C ALA A 102 0.92 -25.18 -7.77
N SER A 103 1.50 -24.50 -6.77
CA SER A 103 2.78 -24.89 -6.17
C SER A 103 2.72 -26.32 -5.61
N ASP A 104 1.70 -26.64 -4.81
CA ASP A 104 1.55 -27.95 -4.19
C ASP A 104 1.27 -29.05 -5.21
N LEU A 105 0.45 -28.77 -6.24
CA LEU A 105 0.17 -29.70 -7.33
C LEU A 105 1.43 -29.99 -8.16
N VAL A 106 2.23 -28.97 -8.49
CA VAL A 106 3.50 -29.16 -9.20
C VAL A 106 4.47 -29.99 -8.36
N LYS A 107 4.59 -29.77 -7.05
CA LYS A 107 5.41 -30.61 -6.15
C LYS A 107 4.96 -32.07 -6.17
N LYS A 108 3.64 -32.32 -6.09
CA LYS A 108 3.06 -33.67 -6.17
C LYS A 108 3.40 -34.35 -7.50
N LEU A 109 3.14 -33.68 -8.62
CA LEU A 109 3.44 -34.21 -9.96
C LEU A 109 4.93 -34.47 -10.16
N THR A 110 5.79 -33.60 -9.64
CA THR A 110 7.26 -33.77 -9.70
C THR A 110 7.68 -35.08 -9.07
N ASN A 111 7.17 -35.39 -7.88
CA ASN A 111 7.47 -36.62 -7.17
C ASN A 111 6.89 -37.86 -7.88
N GLU A 112 5.68 -37.77 -8.42
CA GLU A 112 5.05 -38.85 -9.19
C GLU A 112 5.84 -39.18 -10.47
N TYR A 113 6.15 -38.17 -11.27
CA TYR A 113 6.85 -38.33 -12.54
C TYR A 113 8.32 -38.74 -12.35
N ALA A 114 8.99 -38.26 -11.31
CA ALA A 114 10.32 -38.75 -10.95
C ALA A 114 10.32 -40.25 -10.64
N LYS A 115 9.31 -40.76 -9.91
CA LYS A 115 9.15 -42.21 -9.65
C LYS A 115 8.87 -42.98 -10.95
N LYS A 116 8.00 -42.45 -11.84
CA LYS A 116 7.71 -43.06 -13.15
C LYS A 116 8.96 -43.17 -14.03
N ILE A 117 9.77 -42.11 -14.08
CA ILE A 117 11.04 -42.09 -14.84
C ILE A 117 12.03 -43.10 -14.28
N ARG A 118 12.18 -43.18 -12.96
CA ARG A 118 13.08 -44.15 -12.32
C ARG A 118 12.72 -45.61 -12.65
N ARG A 119 11.41 -45.90 -12.73
CA ARG A 119 10.86 -47.23 -13.07
C ARG A 119 10.78 -47.51 -14.57
N SER A 120 11.12 -46.54 -15.43
CA SER A 120 11.07 -46.73 -16.88
C SER A 120 12.00 -47.85 -17.33
N ARG A 121 11.67 -48.55 -18.42
CA ARG A 121 12.50 -49.63 -18.98
C ARG A 121 13.43 -49.12 -20.08
N THR A 122 13.06 -48.05 -20.78
CA THR A 122 13.80 -47.51 -21.92
C THR A 122 14.03 -45.99 -21.80
N PRO A 123 15.08 -45.45 -22.47
CA PRO A 123 15.31 -44.00 -22.55
C PRO A 123 14.12 -43.23 -23.16
N GLN A 124 13.47 -43.82 -24.17
CA GLN A 124 12.31 -43.24 -24.85
C GLN A 124 11.12 -43.10 -23.89
N GLN A 125 10.91 -44.09 -23.03
CA GLN A 125 9.85 -44.05 -22.02
C GLN A 125 10.12 -42.96 -20.96
N ALA A 126 11.38 -42.83 -20.50
CA ALA A 126 11.77 -41.74 -19.59
C ALA A 126 11.52 -40.36 -20.22
N ALA A 127 11.94 -40.16 -21.48
CA ALA A 127 11.72 -38.91 -22.20
C ALA A 127 10.24 -38.61 -22.44
N LYS A 128 9.41 -39.64 -22.71
CA LYS A 128 7.95 -39.50 -22.81
C LYS A 128 7.35 -38.97 -21.50
N PHE A 129 7.70 -39.58 -20.37
CA PHE A 129 7.24 -39.11 -19.06
C PHE A 129 7.69 -37.68 -18.73
N ARG A 130 8.90 -37.27 -19.10
CA ARG A 130 9.32 -35.86 -18.98
C ARG A 130 8.42 -34.94 -19.82
N LYS A 131 8.17 -35.28 -21.10
CA LYS A 131 7.31 -34.47 -21.99
C LYS A 131 5.90 -34.32 -21.42
N GLU A 132 5.32 -35.40 -20.93
CA GLU A 132 4.01 -35.38 -20.25
C GLU A 132 4.01 -34.49 -19.00
N PHE A 133 5.03 -34.61 -18.14
CA PHE A 133 5.19 -33.76 -16.96
C PHE A 133 5.24 -32.27 -17.34
N VAL A 134 6.09 -31.91 -18.31
CA VAL A 134 6.21 -30.53 -18.79
C VAL A 134 4.87 -30.02 -19.34
N GLY A 135 4.15 -30.85 -20.11
CA GLY A 135 2.81 -30.51 -20.60
C GLY A 135 1.82 -30.22 -19.47
N ARG A 136 1.82 -31.05 -18.41
CA ARG A 136 0.96 -30.84 -17.24
C ARG A 136 1.32 -29.57 -16.47
N VAL A 137 2.60 -29.29 -16.26
CA VAL A 137 3.04 -28.06 -15.58
C VAL A 137 2.62 -26.82 -16.38
N LYS A 138 2.82 -26.83 -17.71
CA LYS A 138 2.32 -25.76 -18.59
C LYS A 138 0.82 -25.58 -18.47
N SER A 139 0.04 -26.67 -18.45
CA SER A 139 -1.41 -26.61 -18.29
C SER A 139 -1.81 -25.96 -16.96
N ILE A 140 -1.13 -26.30 -15.86
CA ILE A 140 -1.39 -25.72 -14.53
C ILE A 140 -1.10 -24.22 -14.54
N LEU A 141 0.04 -23.81 -15.08
CA LEU A 141 0.40 -22.39 -15.15
C LEU A 141 -0.58 -21.60 -16.02
N LYS A 142 -1.04 -22.17 -17.15
CA LYS A 142 -2.09 -21.56 -17.98
C LYS A 142 -3.41 -21.43 -17.23
N GLN A 143 -3.77 -22.40 -16.40
CA GLN A 143 -5.00 -22.37 -15.62
C GLN A 143 -5.02 -21.24 -14.60
N ILE A 144 -3.88 -20.91 -13.98
CA ILE A 144 -3.76 -19.81 -13.00
C ILE A 144 -3.29 -18.49 -13.60
N HIS A 145 -3.22 -18.40 -14.94
CA HIS A 145 -2.74 -17.19 -15.61
C HIS A 145 -3.53 -15.93 -15.22
N PRO A 146 -4.88 -15.95 -15.11
CA PRO A 146 -5.64 -14.77 -14.68
C PRO A 146 -5.21 -14.30 -13.28
N GLU A 147 -5.02 -15.22 -12.33
CA GLU A 147 -4.59 -14.89 -10.97
C GLU A 147 -3.14 -14.37 -10.94
N MET A 148 -2.27 -14.89 -11.81
CA MET A 148 -0.91 -14.39 -11.95
C MET A 148 -0.88 -12.94 -12.47
N ALA A 149 -1.67 -12.64 -13.49
CA ALA A 149 -1.82 -11.30 -14.03
C ALA A 149 -2.43 -10.34 -12.99
N PHE A 150 -3.46 -10.79 -12.28
CA PHE A 150 -4.08 -10.03 -11.19
C PHE A 150 -3.06 -9.66 -10.10
N ILE A 151 -2.29 -10.63 -9.59
CA ILE A 151 -1.30 -10.35 -8.53
C ILE A 151 -0.19 -9.42 -9.04
N ALA A 152 0.18 -9.50 -10.33
CA ALA A 152 1.15 -8.57 -10.91
C ALA A 152 0.63 -7.13 -10.87
N VAL A 153 -0.62 -6.90 -11.30
CA VAL A 153 -1.27 -5.58 -11.24
C VAL A 153 -1.46 -5.12 -9.79
N ALA A 154 -1.92 -6.02 -8.91
CA ALA A 154 -2.13 -5.71 -7.51
C ALA A 154 -0.84 -5.28 -6.82
N ARG A 155 0.28 -5.98 -7.09
CA ARG A 155 1.60 -5.60 -6.60
C ARG A 155 1.98 -4.18 -7.04
N GLU A 156 1.78 -3.83 -8.31
CA GLU A 156 2.12 -2.50 -8.82
C GLU A 156 1.29 -1.40 -8.14
N LYS A 157 0.00 -1.65 -7.88
CA LYS A 157 -0.85 -0.70 -7.14
C LYS A 157 -0.46 -0.58 -5.65
N LEU A 158 -0.05 -1.68 -5.02
CA LEU A 158 0.16 -1.75 -3.56
C LEU A 158 1.58 -1.40 -3.11
N LYS A 159 2.60 -1.60 -3.97
CA LYS A 159 4.03 -1.38 -3.62
C LYS A 159 4.34 0.09 -3.28
N ASP A 160 3.51 1.01 -3.79
CA ASP A 160 3.66 2.45 -3.65
C ASP A 160 2.75 3.03 -2.56
N LEU A 161 2.00 2.19 -1.83
CA LEU A 161 1.26 2.65 -0.67
C LEU A 161 2.18 3.38 0.33
N PRO A 162 1.67 4.42 0.98
CA PRO A 162 2.44 5.24 1.88
C PRO A 162 2.90 4.44 3.10
N THR A 163 4.04 4.85 3.64
CA THR A 163 4.66 4.30 4.84
C THR A 163 4.45 5.28 5.98
N PHE A 164 3.75 4.85 7.03
CA PHE A 164 3.54 5.67 8.23
C PHE A 164 4.36 5.13 9.41
N LYS A 165 4.72 6.04 10.32
CA LYS A 165 5.31 5.67 11.61
C LYS A 165 4.18 5.52 12.61
N ASP A 166 4.37 4.65 13.59
CA ASP A 166 3.43 4.53 14.71
C ASP A 166 3.73 5.65 15.70
N LEU A 167 3.26 6.85 15.36
CA LEU A 167 3.44 8.09 16.11
C LEU A 167 2.09 8.83 16.14
N PRO A 168 1.87 9.72 17.14
CA PRO A 168 0.75 10.63 17.10
C PRO A 168 0.70 11.37 15.76
N THR A 169 -0.44 11.35 15.10
CA THR A 169 -0.58 11.83 13.72
C THR A 169 -1.65 12.92 13.61
N ILE A 170 -1.31 14.01 12.94
CA ILE A 170 -2.17 15.16 12.67
C ILE A 170 -2.44 15.23 11.17
N ALA A 171 -3.71 15.16 10.75
CA ALA A 171 -4.09 15.45 9.37
C ALA A 171 -4.45 16.93 9.21
N ILE A 172 -3.93 17.60 8.18
CA ILE A 172 -4.20 19.00 7.88
C ILE A 172 -5.25 19.09 6.78
N ALA A 173 -6.39 19.71 7.10
CA ALA A 173 -7.54 19.89 6.22
C ALA A 173 -7.82 21.37 5.92
N GLY A 174 -8.63 21.64 4.91
CA GLY A 174 -9.04 22.97 4.48
C GLY A 174 -8.81 23.18 2.99
N TYR A 175 -9.44 24.20 2.41
CA TYR A 175 -9.40 24.48 0.96
C TYR A 175 -7.97 24.67 0.41
N PRO A 176 -7.75 24.61 -0.92
CA PRO A 176 -6.48 24.98 -1.53
C PRO A 176 -6.08 26.40 -1.12
N ASN A 177 -4.77 26.68 -1.07
CA ASN A 177 -4.22 28.02 -0.82
C ASN A 177 -4.56 28.70 0.53
N VAL A 178 -5.23 28.02 1.46
CA VAL A 178 -5.47 28.52 2.83
C VAL A 178 -4.21 28.55 3.70
N GLY A 179 -3.12 27.91 3.25
CA GLY A 179 -1.82 27.89 3.93
C GLY A 179 -1.43 26.56 4.59
N LYS A 180 -2.10 25.45 4.27
CA LYS A 180 -1.81 24.11 4.83
C LYS A 180 -0.32 23.73 4.75
N SER A 181 0.26 23.78 3.55
CA SER A 181 1.67 23.41 3.33
C SER A 181 2.64 24.41 3.96
N THR A 182 2.27 25.69 4.08
CA THR A 182 3.05 26.71 4.80
C THR A 182 3.09 26.41 6.29
N ILE A 183 1.95 26.08 6.89
CA ILE A 183 1.84 25.67 8.29
C ILE A 183 2.65 24.40 8.53
N LEU A 184 2.52 23.39 7.66
CA LEU A 184 3.31 22.16 7.76
C LEU A 184 4.80 22.48 7.84
N LYS A 185 5.34 23.20 6.85
CA LYS A 185 6.77 23.56 6.80
C LYS A 185 7.21 24.39 7.99
N ALA A 186 6.38 25.32 8.46
CA ALA A 186 6.71 26.16 9.60
C ALA A 186 6.78 25.34 10.91
N LEU A 187 5.94 24.31 11.06
CA LEU A 187 5.89 23.48 12.26
C LEU A 187 6.90 22.32 12.26
N THR A 188 7.19 21.74 11.09
CA THR A 188 8.06 20.56 10.94
C THR A 188 9.47 20.88 10.44
N GLY A 189 9.70 22.12 9.96
CA GLY A 189 10.92 22.49 9.25
C GLY A 189 10.89 22.11 7.77
N ALA A 190 12.06 22.15 7.14
CA ALA A 190 12.20 22.01 5.68
C ALA A 190 12.09 20.56 5.16
N ASP A 191 12.28 19.56 6.03
CA ASP A 191 12.27 18.14 5.64
C ASP A 191 10.84 17.59 5.58
N VAL A 192 10.16 17.87 4.47
CA VAL A 192 8.84 17.34 4.14
C VAL A 192 8.98 16.28 3.05
N GLU A 193 8.60 15.05 3.37
CA GLU A 193 8.60 13.93 2.44
C GLU A 193 7.28 13.89 1.65
N ILE A 194 7.33 13.54 0.37
CA ILE A 194 6.13 13.30 -0.45
C ILE A 194 5.88 11.80 -0.52
N ASN A 195 4.76 11.36 0.03
CA ASN A 195 4.33 9.97 -0.04
C ASN A 195 3.18 9.82 -1.03
N ASN A 196 3.24 8.78 -1.87
CA ASN A 196 2.13 8.44 -2.75
C ASN A 196 0.89 8.10 -1.92
N TYR A 197 -0.26 8.62 -2.32
CA TYR A 197 -1.55 8.26 -1.75
C TYR A 197 -2.54 7.99 -2.88
N PRO A 198 -3.30 6.89 -2.83
CA PRO A 198 -4.28 6.58 -3.87
C PRO A 198 -5.20 7.76 -4.18
N PHE A 199 -5.51 7.95 -5.46
CA PHE A 199 -6.42 9.01 -5.94
C PHE A 199 -5.92 10.44 -5.72
N THR A 200 -4.63 10.62 -5.44
CA THR A 200 -3.97 11.94 -5.43
C THR A 200 -3.02 12.07 -6.61
N THR A 201 -2.92 13.27 -7.19
CA THR A 201 -1.97 13.56 -8.27
C THR A 201 -0.58 13.93 -7.76
N LYS A 202 -0.51 14.56 -6.57
CA LYS A 202 0.74 15.05 -5.96
C LYS A 202 1.22 14.22 -4.77
N GLY A 203 0.47 13.19 -4.36
CA GLY A 203 0.71 12.51 -3.09
C GLY A 203 0.24 13.33 -1.89
N ILE A 204 0.64 12.89 -0.71
CA ILE A 204 0.50 13.60 0.56
C ILE A 204 1.88 14.03 1.06
N ASN A 205 1.93 15.21 1.68
CA ASN A 205 3.14 15.73 2.28
C ASN A 205 3.20 15.26 3.74
N VAL A 206 4.35 14.71 4.15
CA VAL A 206 4.58 14.15 5.47
C VAL A 206 5.74 14.90 6.10
N GLY A 207 5.46 15.59 7.21
CA GLY A 207 6.47 16.24 8.03
C GLY A 207 6.48 15.70 9.46
N TYR A 208 7.55 15.98 10.19
CA TYR A 208 7.71 15.57 11.58
C TYR A 208 7.93 16.77 12.48
N MET A 209 7.05 16.92 13.47
CA MET A 209 7.14 17.93 14.52
C MET A 209 7.50 17.22 15.82
N ASP A 210 8.78 17.21 16.19
CA ASP A 210 9.32 16.34 17.24
C ASP A 210 8.99 14.84 16.95
N ASN A 211 8.23 14.18 17.84
CA ASN A 211 7.76 12.80 17.68
C ASN A 211 6.31 12.74 17.17
N ILE A 212 5.84 13.78 16.47
CA ILE A 212 4.47 13.86 15.92
C ILE A 212 4.56 13.90 14.40
N GLN A 213 3.78 13.05 13.76
CA GLN A 213 3.64 13.01 12.31
C GLN A 213 2.57 14.01 11.88
N MET A 214 2.85 14.82 10.86
CA MET A 214 1.89 15.75 10.27
C MET A 214 1.69 15.41 8.79
N LEU A 215 0.44 15.33 8.37
CA LEU A 215 0.02 14.95 7.02
C LEU A 215 -0.70 16.15 6.39
N ASP A 216 -0.11 16.77 5.38
CA ASP A 216 -0.86 17.67 4.49
C ASP A 216 -1.45 16.86 3.35
N THR A 217 -2.77 16.96 3.19
CA THR A 217 -3.58 16.04 2.41
C THR A 217 -4.23 16.74 1.21
N PRO A 218 -3.43 17.25 0.23
CA PRO A 218 -3.95 17.93 -0.95
C PRO A 218 -4.77 16.98 -1.81
N GLY A 219 -5.89 17.47 -2.35
CA GLY A 219 -6.88 16.69 -3.09
C GLY A 219 -7.71 15.73 -2.23
N LEU A 220 -7.40 15.59 -0.93
CA LEU A 220 -8.08 14.66 -0.03
C LEU A 220 -8.96 15.34 1.00
N LEU A 221 -8.58 16.49 1.57
CA LEU A 221 -9.38 17.18 2.60
C LEU A 221 -9.54 18.67 2.27
N ASP A 222 -9.60 19.01 0.99
CA ASP A 222 -9.59 20.38 0.48
C ASP A 222 -10.71 20.70 -0.51
N ARG A 223 -11.67 19.79 -0.70
CA ARG A 223 -12.87 20.03 -1.51
C ARG A 223 -14.08 19.29 -0.95
N PRO A 224 -15.32 19.74 -1.25
CA PRO A 224 -16.54 19.12 -0.77
C PRO A 224 -16.63 17.63 -1.06
N LEU A 225 -17.37 16.90 -0.22
CA LEU A 225 -17.52 15.45 -0.33
C LEU A 225 -18.41 15.03 -1.51
N TYR A 226 -19.41 15.84 -1.87
CA TYR A 226 -20.32 15.53 -2.98
C TYR A 226 -19.63 15.51 -4.37
N GLU A 227 -18.44 16.10 -4.47
CA GLU A 227 -17.62 16.09 -5.70
C GLU A 227 -16.81 14.80 -5.87
N ARG A 228 -16.93 13.86 -4.93
CA ARG A 228 -16.08 12.67 -4.87
C ARG A 228 -16.86 11.42 -5.19
N ASN A 229 -16.22 10.54 -5.94
CA ASN A 229 -16.74 9.19 -6.12
C ASN A 229 -16.57 8.35 -4.85
N ASP A 230 -17.30 7.24 -4.77
CA ASP A 230 -17.30 6.37 -3.59
C ASP A 230 -15.90 5.84 -3.23
N ILE A 231 -15.05 5.60 -4.23
CA ILE A 231 -13.70 5.07 -4.06
C ILE A 231 -12.78 6.12 -3.43
N GLU A 232 -12.88 7.37 -3.88
CA GLU A 232 -12.19 8.51 -3.27
C GLU A 232 -12.66 8.74 -1.83
N LEU A 233 -13.97 8.64 -1.57
CA LEU A 233 -14.53 8.80 -0.24
C LEU A 233 -14.00 7.73 0.73
N GLN A 234 -13.96 6.47 0.30
CA GLN A 234 -13.35 5.39 1.08
C GLN A 234 -11.86 5.64 1.34
N ALA A 235 -11.14 6.18 0.36
CA ALA A 235 -9.72 6.52 0.54
C ALA A 235 -9.52 7.65 1.55
N ILE A 236 -10.40 8.65 1.60
CA ILE A 236 -10.40 9.68 2.64
C ILE A 236 -10.71 9.07 4.00
N LEU A 237 -11.74 8.24 4.09
CA LEU A 237 -12.16 7.60 5.32
C LEU A 237 -11.05 6.74 5.93
N ALA A 238 -10.18 6.16 5.11
CA ALA A 238 -9.02 5.42 5.60
C ALA A 238 -8.03 6.28 6.42
N LEU A 239 -8.03 7.61 6.25
CA LEU A 239 -7.25 8.53 7.08
C LEU A 239 -7.69 8.49 8.56
N ASN A 240 -8.93 8.11 8.88
CA ASN A 240 -9.38 7.91 10.26
C ASN A 240 -8.53 6.87 11.02
N TYR A 241 -7.95 5.90 10.31
CA TYR A 241 -7.10 4.89 10.94
C TYR A 241 -5.68 5.39 11.20
N LEU A 242 -5.25 6.46 10.51
CA LEU A 242 -3.93 7.05 10.63
C LEU A 242 -3.91 8.24 11.58
N ALA A 243 -4.79 9.21 11.36
CA ALA A 243 -4.83 10.44 12.14
C ALA A 243 -5.41 10.19 13.54
N ASP A 244 -4.94 10.99 14.49
CA ASP A 244 -5.46 11.05 15.85
C ASP A 244 -6.20 12.38 16.10
N ILE A 245 -5.84 13.43 15.36
CA ILE A 245 -6.56 14.72 15.35
C ILE A 245 -6.53 15.33 13.93
N ILE A 246 -7.43 16.29 13.70
CA ILE A 246 -7.46 17.10 12.48
C ILE A 246 -7.13 18.56 12.83
N LEU A 247 -6.17 19.14 12.11
CA LEU A 247 -5.97 20.58 12.03
C LEU A 247 -6.73 21.10 10.81
N PHE A 248 -7.84 21.79 11.01
CA PHE A 248 -8.58 22.40 9.90
C PHE A 248 -8.19 23.87 9.77
N VAL A 249 -7.75 24.26 8.58
CA VAL A 249 -7.23 25.61 8.30
C VAL A 249 -8.27 26.42 7.54
N ILE A 250 -8.59 27.59 8.09
CA ILE A 250 -9.48 28.59 7.49
C ILE A 250 -8.65 29.80 7.09
N ASP A 251 -8.81 30.28 5.87
CA ASP A 251 -8.28 31.56 5.42
C ASP A 251 -9.27 32.68 5.75
N ALA A 252 -8.90 33.53 6.71
CA ALA A 252 -9.74 34.65 7.16
C ALA A 252 -9.93 35.75 6.10
N SER A 253 -8.99 35.84 5.15
CA SER A 253 -8.94 36.87 4.10
C SER A 253 -9.75 36.51 2.86
N GLU A 254 -10.13 35.25 2.69
CA GLU A 254 -10.76 34.69 1.47
C GLU A 254 -9.89 34.79 0.19
N TYR A 255 -8.62 35.20 0.31
CA TYR A 255 -7.68 35.27 -0.83
C TYR A 255 -7.30 33.88 -1.38
N CYS A 256 -7.66 32.80 -0.69
CA CYS A 256 -7.59 31.45 -1.23
C CYS A 256 -8.52 31.20 -2.43
N GLY A 257 -9.48 32.10 -2.68
CA GLY A 257 -10.48 31.99 -3.76
C GLY A 257 -11.80 31.33 -3.33
N TYR A 258 -12.01 31.13 -2.03
CA TYR A 258 -13.21 30.53 -1.45
C TYR A 258 -13.74 31.40 -0.31
N SER A 259 -15.05 31.60 -0.29
CA SER A 259 -15.75 32.34 0.76
C SER A 259 -15.63 31.63 2.12
N LEU A 260 -15.81 32.40 3.19
CA LEU A 260 -15.81 31.85 4.55
C LEU A 260 -16.92 30.81 4.73
N ASP A 261 -18.10 31.01 4.14
CA ASP A 261 -19.21 30.07 4.23
C ASP A 261 -18.90 28.72 3.58
N GLU A 262 -18.25 28.73 2.41
CA GLU A 262 -17.76 27.49 1.77
C GLU A 262 -16.75 26.76 2.66
N GLN A 263 -15.81 27.50 3.25
CA GLN A 263 -14.81 26.95 4.19
C GLN A 263 -15.46 26.32 5.43
N ILE A 264 -16.48 26.96 5.99
CA ILE A 264 -17.25 26.46 7.14
C ILE A 264 -18.11 25.24 6.75
N SER A 265 -18.66 25.21 5.53
CA SER A 265 -19.38 24.04 5.03
C SER A 265 -18.48 22.81 4.97
N LEU A 266 -17.28 22.97 4.39
CA LEU A 266 -16.30 21.88 4.33
C LEU A 266 -15.88 21.41 5.73
N LEU A 267 -15.73 22.33 6.70
CA LEU A 267 -15.45 21.97 8.08
C LEU A 267 -16.55 21.06 8.66
N LYS A 268 -17.82 21.41 8.45
CA LYS A 268 -18.96 20.61 8.93
C LYS A 268 -18.94 19.21 8.31
N GLU A 269 -18.78 19.12 6.99
CA GLU A 269 -18.67 17.85 6.27
C GLU A 269 -17.54 16.96 6.83
N ILE A 270 -16.35 17.53 7.07
CA ILE A 270 -15.23 16.80 7.64
C ILE A 270 -15.52 16.38 9.09
N SER A 271 -16.17 17.24 9.89
CA SER A 271 -16.51 16.93 11.28
C SER A 271 -17.53 15.79 11.42
N GLU A 272 -18.43 15.64 10.46
CA GLU A 272 -19.40 14.54 10.42
C GLU A 272 -18.73 13.23 9.96
N LEU A 273 -17.78 13.33 9.03
CA LEU A 273 -17.09 12.18 8.45
C LEU A 273 -16.00 11.60 9.38
N PHE A 274 -15.30 12.47 10.11
CA PHE A 274 -14.18 12.10 10.97
C PHE A 274 -14.58 12.16 12.44
N LYS A 275 -14.49 11.03 13.14
CA LYS A 275 -14.71 10.94 14.59
C LYS A 275 -13.45 11.32 15.38
N LEU A 276 -12.73 12.34 14.91
CA LEU A 276 -11.48 12.81 15.48
C LEU A 276 -11.65 14.22 16.05
N PRO A 277 -10.93 14.59 17.12
CA PRO A 277 -10.89 15.97 17.58
C PRO A 277 -10.40 16.91 16.47
N ILE A 278 -11.10 18.03 16.29
CA ILE A 278 -10.77 19.06 15.30
C ILE A 278 -10.30 20.32 16.03
N ILE A 279 -9.15 20.83 15.62
CA ILE A 279 -8.60 22.12 16.03
C ILE A 279 -8.64 23.04 14.81
N LEU A 280 -9.14 24.26 15.00
CA LEU A 280 -9.22 25.24 13.93
C LEU A 280 -8.02 26.20 13.99
N ALA A 281 -7.36 26.37 12.85
CA ALA A 281 -6.41 27.45 12.63
C ALA A 281 -7.03 28.49 11.71
N ILE A 282 -7.36 29.67 12.26
CA ILE A 282 -7.71 30.85 11.45
C ILE A 282 -6.40 31.47 10.99
N ASN A 283 -6.07 31.30 9.71
CA ASN A 283 -4.83 31.76 9.10
C ASN A 283 -5.01 33.08 8.35
N LYS A 284 -3.88 33.73 8.04
CA LYS A 284 -3.79 35.03 7.36
C LYS A 284 -4.47 36.18 8.11
N ILE A 285 -4.43 36.14 9.45
CA ILE A 285 -4.99 37.20 10.29
C ILE A 285 -4.30 38.57 10.09
N ASP A 286 -3.08 38.57 9.53
CA ASP A 286 -2.34 39.78 9.19
C ASP A 286 -2.95 40.57 8.02
N LEU A 287 -3.89 39.97 7.28
CA LEU A 287 -4.54 40.58 6.12
C LEU A 287 -5.94 41.13 6.42
N ILE A 288 -6.41 41.03 7.66
CA ILE A 288 -7.77 41.45 8.05
C ILE A 288 -7.76 42.34 9.28
N ASP A 289 -8.83 43.11 9.46
CA ASP A 289 -9.02 43.92 10.66
C ASP A 289 -9.58 43.11 11.85
N LYS A 290 -9.56 43.74 13.03
CA LYS A 290 -10.07 43.14 14.27
C LYS A 290 -11.58 42.87 14.23
N GLU A 291 -12.34 43.67 13.50
CA GLU A 291 -13.80 43.52 13.45
C GLU A 291 -14.18 42.24 12.70
N ARG A 292 -13.58 42.02 11.53
CA ARG A 292 -13.72 40.80 10.74
C ARG A 292 -13.22 39.59 11.52
N LEU A 293 -12.07 39.69 12.19
CA LEU A 293 -11.54 38.60 13.00
C LEU A 293 -12.50 38.19 14.13
N ASN A 294 -13.07 39.16 14.84
CA ASN A 294 -14.06 38.90 15.89
C ASN A 294 -15.33 38.23 15.35
N LYS A 295 -15.83 38.67 14.18
CA LYS A 295 -16.99 38.02 13.52
C LYS A 295 -16.71 36.54 13.22
N ILE A 296 -15.53 36.23 12.65
CA ILE A 296 -15.14 34.85 12.36
C ILE A 296 -15.03 34.03 13.66
N ARG A 297 -14.45 34.60 14.71
CA ARG A 297 -14.35 33.95 16.03
C ARG A 297 -15.75 33.62 16.59
N ASP A 298 -16.70 34.54 16.49
CA ASP A 298 -18.07 34.34 16.96
C ASP A 298 -18.80 33.22 16.19
N MET A 299 -18.57 33.14 14.87
CA MET A 299 -19.11 32.05 14.03
C MET A 299 -18.56 30.68 14.42
N LEU A 300 -17.31 30.63 14.89
CA LEU A 300 -16.56 29.41 15.20
C LEU A 300 -16.45 29.11 16.70
N LYS A 301 -17.22 29.80 17.55
CA LYS A 301 -17.14 29.74 19.03
C LYS A 301 -17.27 28.34 19.65
N ASN A 302 -17.82 27.39 18.91
CA ASN A 302 -18.01 26.00 19.37
C ASN A 302 -16.75 25.12 19.15
N TYR A 303 -15.71 25.65 18.51
CA TYR A 303 -14.48 24.93 18.21
C TYR A 303 -13.31 25.49 19.02
N GLU A 304 -12.27 24.66 19.21
CA GLU A 304 -10.99 25.12 19.72
C GLU A 304 -10.25 25.86 18.59
N VAL A 305 -10.25 27.19 18.67
CA VAL A 305 -9.73 28.09 17.62
C VAL A 305 -8.39 28.69 18.02
N ILE A 306 -7.47 28.73 17.06
CA ILE A 306 -6.16 29.36 17.18
C ILE A 306 -5.98 30.30 15.99
N GLU A 307 -5.72 31.56 16.28
CA GLU A 307 -5.51 32.61 15.28
C GLU A 307 -4.02 32.69 14.96
N ILE A 308 -3.67 32.56 13.69
CA ILE A 308 -2.27 32.51 13.25
C ILE A 308 -2.06 33.35 11.99
N SER A 309 -0.79 33.68 11.75
CA SER A 309 -0.31 33.97 10.40
C SER A 309 0.89 33.08 10.15
N ALA A 310 0.69 32.06 9.32
CA ALA A 310 1.75 31.11 8.98
C ALA A 310 2.92 31.78 8.26
N ASP A 311 2.64 32.78 7.41
CA ASP A 311 3.65 33.53 6.67
C ASP A 311 4.45 34.48 7.56
N LYS A 312 3.79 35.11 8.55
CA LYS A 312 4.44 36.05 9.49
C LYS A 312 4.96 35.40 10.77
N GLY A 313 4.75 34.10 10.94
CA GLY A 313 5.12 33.38 12.17
C GLY A 313 4.27 33.73 13.40
N ILE A 314 3.12 34.39 13.22
CA ILE A 314 2.30 34.85 14.34
C ILE A 314 1.58 33.64 14.97
N ASN A 315 1.73 33.49 16.29
CA ASN A 315 1.09 32.46 17.13
C ASN A 315 1.40 31.00 16.74
N LEU A 316 2.45 30.74 15.95
CA LEU A 316 2.81 29.38 15.56
C LEU A 316 3.30 28.52 16.74
N ASP A 317 3.99 29.11 17.71
CA ASP A 317 4.41 28.39 18.93
C ASP A 317 3.21 27.93 19.75
N LYS A 318 2.21 28.82 19.91
CA LYS A 318 0.94 28.47 20.58
C LYS A 318 0.19 27.35 19.84
N LEU A 319 0.14 27.42 18.51
CA LEU A 319 -0.43 26.35 17.69
C LEU A 319 0.31 25.02 17.91
N LYS A 320 1.63 25.05 17.87
CA LYS A 320 2.52 23.90 18.08
C LYS A 320 2.25 23.22 19.43
N GLU A 321 2.18 23.99 20.51
CA GLU A 321 1.93 23.45 21.85
C GLU A 321 0.56 22.78 21.98
N ILE A 322 -0.50 23.41 21.46
CA ILE A 322 -1.87 22.86 21.53
C ILE A 322 -1.95 21.57 20.70
N LEU A 323 -1.44 21.60 19.47
CA LEU A 323 -1.42 20.42 18.59
C LEU A 323 -0.67 19.26 19.24
N LYS A 324 0.50 19.55 19.84
CA LYS A 324 1.31 18.53 20.52
C LYS A 324 0.55 17.89 21.68
N LYS A 325 -0.07 18.70 22.53
CA LYS A 325 -0.87 18.21 23.66
C LYS A 325 -2.02 17.33 23.18
N ARG A 326 -2.84 17.83 22.24
CA ARG A 326 -4.05 17.15 21.76
C ARG A 326 -3.74 15.86 21.00
N ALA A 327 -2.71 15.86 20.15
CA ALA A 327 -2.30 14.66 19.41
C ALA A 327 -1.84 13.55 20.36
N ILE A 328 -1.05 13.87 21.39
CA ILE A 328 -0.59 12.89 22.37
C ILE A 328 -1.75 12.35 23.22
N GLU A 329 -2.68 13.21 23.65
CA GLU A 329 -3.87 12.81 24.40
C GLU A 329 -4.77 11.85 23.59
N SER A 330 -5.01 12.19 22.32
CA SER A 330 -5.83 11.37 21.42
C SER A 330 -5.15 10.02 21.12
N TYR A 331 -3.86 10.04 20.78
CA TYR A 331 -3.07 8.83 20.51
C TYR A 331 -3.03 7.88 21.71
N LYS A 332 -2.81 8.39 22.93
CA LYS A 332 -2.86 7.57 24.15
C LYS A 332 -4.23 6.97 24.43
N SER A 333 -5.30 7.69 24.10
CA SER A 333 -6.68 7.19 24.26
C SER A 333 -6.95 6.06 23.28
N LYS A 334 -6.51 6.21 22.02
CA LYS A 334 -6.61 5.19 20.97
C LYS A 334 -5.85 3.90 21.31
N LEU A 335 -4.71 3.99 22.00
CA LEU A 335 -3.94 2.82 22.44
C LEU A 335 -4.55 2.05 23.62
N ARG A 336 -5.48 2.66 24.37
CA ARG A 336 -6.14 2.06 25.54
C ARG A 336 -7.43 1.32 25.17
N CYS A 337 -7.98 1.59 23.98
CA CYS A 337 -9.12 0.90 23.40
C CYS A 337 -8.65 -0.27 22.55
#